data_AF-A0A7X7DFI3-F1
#
_entry.id   AF-A0A7X7DFI3-F1
#
_cell.length_a   1.000
_cell.length_b   1.000
_cell.length_c   1.000
_cell.angle_alpha   90.00
_cell.angle_beta   90.00
_cell.angle_gamma   90.00
#
_symmetry.space_group_name_H-M   'P 1'
#
loop_
_entity.id
_entity.type
_entity.pdbx_description
1 polymer ?
#
loop_
_entity_poly.entity_id
_entity_poly.type
_entity_poly.pdbx_seq_one_letter_code
_entity_poly.pdbx_strand_id
1 'polypeptide(L)'
;MLASLGHLYTELGRFQDGLRADREMVKLEPRSAIAWYNLACSLALTGQPDEAFACLDKAQSLGFEDAEGLQADEDLASLRTDPRFAWLLGRLAAGEA
;
A
#
# COMPACT_ATOMS: atom_id res chain seq x y z
N MET A 1 -1.17 -28.78 2.30
CA MET A 1 -1.59 -28.01 1.11
C MET A 1 -2.96 -27.35 1.25
N LEU A 2 -3.99 -27.95 1.90
CA LEU A 2 -5.27 -27.24 2.11
C LEU A 2 -5.27 -26.21 3.24
N ALA A 3 -4.50 -26.43 4.32
CA ALA A 3 -4.45 -25.50 5.46
C ALA A 3 -3.89 -24.11 5.08
N SER A 4 -2.84 -24.07 4.25
CA SER A 4 -2.26 -22.81 3.76
C SER A 4 -3.22 -22.07 2.84
N LEU A 5 -4.01 -22.77 2.01
CA LEU A 5 -4.99 -22.16 1.12
C LEU A 5 -6.21 -21.63 1.88
N GLY A 6 -6.69 -22.35 2.90
CA GLY A 6 -7.76 -21.89 3.79
C GLY A 6 -7.34 -20.70 4.65
N HIS A 7 -6.09 -20.71 5.12
CA HIS A 7 -5.48 -19.55 5.78
C HIS A 7 -5.39 -18.37 4.82
N LEU A 8 -4.88 -18.58 3.60
CA LEU A 8 -4.82 -17.55 2.56
C LEU A 8 -6.20 -16.98 2.24
N TYR A 9 -7.24 -17.82 2.10
CA TYR A 9 -8.61 -17.34 1.83
C TYR A 9 -9.22 -16.60 3.02
N THR A 10 -8.92 -17.04 4.25
CA THR A 10 -9.36 -16.34 5.47
C THR A 10 -8.66 -15.00 5.61
N GLU A 11 -7.37 -14.94 5.33
CA GLU A 11 -6.58 -13.71 5.29
C GLU A 11 -7.03 -12.79 4.16
N LEU A 12 -7.23 -13.31 2.94
CA LEU A 12 -7.79 -12.57 1.81
C LEU A 12 -9.18 -12.01 2.15
N GLY A 13 -10.02 -12.75 2.87
CA GLY A 13 -11.31 -12.25 3.35
C GLY A 13 -11.14 -11.04 4.28
N ARG A 14 -10.17 -11.09 5.20
CA ARG A 14 -9.85 -9.97 6.09
C ARG A 14 -9.19 -8.80 5.35
N PHE A 15 -8.37 -9.07 4.33
CA PHE A 15 -7.75 -8.03 3.51
C PHE A 15 -8.76 -7.34 2.60
N GLN A 16 -9.77 -8.05 2.09
CA GLN A 16 -10.88 -7.44 1.34
C GLN A 16 -11.74 -6.54 2.23
N ASP A 17 -11.98 -6.95 3.48
CA ASP A 17 -12.67 -6.08 4.46
C ASP A 17 -11.82 -4.85 4.82
N GLY A 18 -10.51 -5.03 5.01
CA GLY A 18 -9.55 -3.93 5.23
C GLY A 18 -9.54 -2.94 4.06
N LEU A 19 -9.43 -3.45 2.82
CA LEU A 19 -9.53 -2.65 1.61
C LEU A 19 -10.82 -1.83 1.56
N ARG A 20 -11.95 -2.42 1.95
CA ARG A 20 -13.23 -1.70 1.99
C ARG A 20 -13.20 -0.57 3.02
N ALA A 21 -12.66 -0.83 4.21
CA ALA A 21 -12.52 0.18 5.25
C ALA A 21 -11.60 1.33 4.81
N ASP A 22 -10.44 1.02 4.22
CA ASP A 22 -9.49 2.03 3.74
C ASP A 22 -10.05 2.86 2.58
N ARG A 23 -10.85 2.24 1.69
CA ARG A 23 -11.57 2.97 0.63
C ARG A 23 -12.58 3.97 1.19
N GLU A 24 -13.21 3.68 2.32
CA GLU A 24 -14.06 4.66 3.01
C GLU A 24 -13.20 5.69 3.75
N MET A 25 -12.07 5.28 4.34
CA MET A 25 -11.16 6.17 5.05
C MET A 25 -10.63 7.29 4.15
N VAL A 26 -10.20 6.99 2.92
CA VAL A 26 -9.72 8.03 1.99
C VAL A 26 -10.84 8.97 1.50
N LYS A 27 -12.11 8.55 1.58
CA LYS A 27 -13.25 9.45 1.29
C LYS A 27 -13.52 10.39 2.46
N LEU A 28 -13.38 9.90 3.70
CA LEU A 28 -13.54 10.68 4.91
C LEU A 28 -12.37 11.63 5.13
N GLU A 29 -11.15 11.18 4.83
CA GLU A 29 -9.90 11.89 5.04
C GLU A 29 -9.08 12.00 3.74
N PRO A 30 -9.58 12.70 2.70
CA PRO A 30 -8.92 12.75 1.40
C PRO A 30 -7.55 13.46 1.40
N ARG A 31 -7.20 14.13 2.50
CA ARG A 31 -5.93 14.84 2.70
C ARG A 31 -4.97 14.11 3.64
N SER A 32 -5.36 12.95 4.17
CA SER A 32 -4.52 12.17 5.07
C SER A 32 -3.55 11.30 4.26
N ALA A 33 -2.26 11.65 4.28
CA ALA A 33 -1.22 10.87 3.61
C ALA A 33 -1.21 9.41 4.11
N ILE A 34 -1.43 9.21 5.42
CA ILE A 34 -1.51 7.89 6.06
C ILE A 34 -2.72 7.09 5.55
N ALA A 35 -3.89 7.72 5.36
CA ALA A 35 -5.06 7.00 4.83
C ALA A 35 -4.81 6.47 3.40
N TRP A 36 -4.14 7.26 2.56
CA TRP A 36 -3.75 6.83 1.22
C TRP A 36 -2.67 5.75 1.23
N TYR A 37 -1.72 5.81 2.17
CA TYR A 37 -0.73 4.77 2.40
C TYR A 37 -1.38 3.43 2.80
N ASN A 38 -2.26 3.44 3.81
CA ASN A 38 -2.96 2.24 4.27
C ASN A 38 -3.79 1.60 3.14
N LEU A 39 -4.48 2.44 2.34
CA LEU A 39 -5.19 1.95 1.16
C LEU A 39 -4.24 1.27 0.16
N ALA A 40 -3.03 1.80 -0.04
CA ALA A 40 -2.04 1.16 -0.90
C ALA A 40 -1.61 -0.21 -0.37
N CYS A 41 -1.38 -0.36 0.94
CA CYS A 41 -1.06 -1.64 1.58
C CYS A 41 -2.19 -2.66 1.35
N SER A 42 -3.44 -2.27 1.63
CA SER A 42 -4.62 -3.12 1.38
C SER A 42 -4.76 -3.52 -0.11
N LEU A 43 -4.46 -2.61 -1.04
CA LEU A 43 -4.48 -2.90 -2.49
C LEU A 43 -3.35 -3.86 -2.90
N ALA A 44 -2.15 -3.72 -2.32
CA ALA A 44 -1.02 -4.60 -2.58
C ALA A 44 -1.29 -6.03 -2.08
N LEU A 45 -1.85 -6.17 -0.88
CA LEU A 45 -2.24 -7.46 -0.28
C LEU A 45 -3.37 -8.16 -1.06
N THR A 46 -4.26 -7.39 -1.69
CA THR A 46 -5.38 -7.92 -2.48
C THR A 46 -5.06 -8.08 -3.97
N GLY A 47 -3.80 -7.87 -4.38
CA GLY A 47 -3.33 -8.13 -5.74
C GLY A 47 -3.73 -7.06 -6.77
N GLN A 48 -3.89 -5.81 -6.34
CA GLN A 48 -4.24 -4.65 -7.18
C GLN A 48 -3.07 -3.65 -7.24
N PRO A 49 -1.92 -4.02 -7.86
CA PRO A 49 -0.69 -3.23 -7.79
C PRO A 49 -0.81 -1.85 -8.46
N ASP A 50 -1.57 -1.72 -9.54
CA ASP A 50 -1.71 -0.45 -10.25
C ASP A 50 -2.44 0.61 -9.41
N GLU A 51 -3.51 0.22 -8.72
CA GLU A 51 -4.20 1.11 -7.77
C GLU A 51 -3.34 1.39 -6.54
N ALA A 52 -2.56 0.40 -6.07
CA ALA A 52 -1.65 0.58 -4.94
C ALA A 52 -0.62 1.67 -5.23
N PHE A 53 0.03 1.64 -6.40
CA PHE A 53 0.97 2.69 -6.81
C PHE A 53 0.31 4.07 -6.91
N ALA A 54 -0.91 4.15 -7.47
CA ALA A 54 -1.65 5.42 -7.52
C ALA A 54 -1.92 5.98 -6.11
N CYS A 55 -2.20 5.11 -5.13
CA CYS A 55 -2.39 5.50 -3.74
C CYS A 55 -1.07 5.92 -3.07
N LEU A 56 0.04 5.24 -3.34
CA LEU A 56 1.36 5.63 -2.85
C LEU A 56 1.81 6.99 -3.42
N ASP A 57 1.58 7.23 -4.71
CA ASP A 57 1.82 8.54 -5.33
C ASP A 57 0.97 9.64 -4.66
N LYS A 58 -0.29 9.31 -4.35
CA LYS A 58 -1.18 10.24 -3.66
C LYS A 58 -0.69 10.52 -2.24
N ALA A 59 -0.29 9.49 -1.50
CA ALA A 59 0.28 9.60 -0.16
C ALA A 59 1.52 10.51 -0.16
N GLN A 60 2.45 10.29 -1.11
CA GLN A 60 3.62 11.15 -1.27
C GLN A 60 3.24 12.60 -1.56
N SER A 61 2.29 12.84 -2.46
CA SER A 61 1.82 14.20 -2.78
C SER A 61 1.21 14.95 -1.58
N LEU A 62 0.81 14.20 -0.54
CA LEU A 62 0.25 14.71 0.71
C LEU A 62 1.28 14.76 1.85
N GLY A 63 2.55 14.46 1.58
CA GLY A 63 3.66 14.55 2.53
C GLY A 63 4.07 13.23 3.18
N PHE A 64 3.68 12.07 2.63
CA PHE A 64 4.30 10.81 3.05
C PHE A 64 5.75 10.76 2.57
N GLU A 65 6.69 10.59 3.50
CA GLU A 65 8.14 10.65 3.24
C GLU A 65 8.91 9.42 3.74
N ASP A 66 8.25 8.48 4.41
CA ASP A 66 8.89 7.31 5.03
C ASP A 66 9.27 6.22 4.01
N ALA A 67 10.37 6.46 3.29
CA ALA A 67 10.93 5.52 2.32
C ALA A 67 11.39 4.20 2.98
N GLU A 68 11.99 4.27 4.16
CA GLU A 68 12.52 3.13 4.89
C GLU A 68 11.39 2.21 5.36
N GLY A 69 10.34 2.81 5.95
CA GLY A 69 9.12 2.09 6.32
C GLY A 69 8.46 1.45 5.11
N LEU A 70 8.32 2.19 4.00
CA LEU A 70 7.73 1.67 2.76
C LEU A 70 8.53 0.49 2.19
N GLN A 71 9.87 0.54 2.23
CA GLN A 71 10.73 -0.55 1.76
C GLN A 71 10.62 -1.80 2.65
N ALA A 72 10.49 -1.62 3.97
CA ALA A 72 10.42 -2.69 4.95
C ALA A 72 9.01 -3.27 5.15
N ASP A 73 7.96 -2.57 4.72
CA ASP A 73 6.57 -3.02 4.90
C ASP A 73 6.29 -4.28 4.09
N GLU A 74 5.87 -5.34 4.79
CA GLU A 74 5.58 -6.65 4.21
C GLU A 74 4.28 -6.64 3.40
N ASP A 75 3.36 -5.72 3.68
CA ASP A 75 2.13 -5.56 2.90
C ASP A 75 2.43 -5.14 1.46
N LEU A 76 3.56 -4.43 1.27
CA LEU A 76 4.05 -3.96 -0.02
C LEU A 76 5.08 -4.91 -0.65
N ALA A 77 5.34 -6.07 -0.04
CA ALA A 77 6.34 -7.02 -0.54
C ALA A 77 6.06 -7.45 -1.99
N SER A 78 4.78 -7.56 -2.38
CA SER A 78 4.38 -7.89 -3.75
C SER A 78 4.81 -6.82 -4.77
N LEU A 79 4.89 -5.55 -4.35
CA LEU A 79 5.26 -4.42 -5.20
C LEU A 79 6.76 -4.27 -5.41
N ARG A 80 7.60 -4.82 -4.50
CA ARG A 80 9.07 -4.68 -4.55
C ARG A 80 9.71 -5.21 -5.84
N THR A 81 9.01 -6.09 -6.56
CA THR A 81 9.47 -6.64 -7.84
C THR A 81 9.15 -5.75 -9.06
N ASP A 82 8.27 -4.76 -8.89
CA ASP A 82 7.89 -3.82 -9.94
C ASP A 82 8.89 -2.65 -10.01
N PRO A 83 9.39 -2.28 -11.20
CA PRO A 83 10.32 -1.15 -11.36
C PRO A 83 9.79 0.18 -10.80
N ARG A 84 8.47 0.38 -10.77
CA ARG A 84 7.84 1.59 -10.21
C ARG A 84 8.16 1.76 -8.72
N PHE A 85 8.35 0.66 -7.99
CA PHE A 85 8.66 0.69 -6.57
C PHE A 85 10.03 1.31 -6.30
N ALA A 86 11.06 0.90 -7.07
CA ALA A 86 12.39 1.50 -6.98
C ALA A 86 12.38 2.99 -7.32
N TRP A 87 11.56 3.39 -8.31
CA TRP A 87 11.41 4.80 -8.67
C TRP A 87 10.72 5.62 -7.57
N LEU A 88 9.69 5.07 -6.93
CA LEU A 88 9.01 5.69 -5.79
C LEU A 88 9.96 5.90 -4.61
N LEU A 89 10.73 4.88 -4.22
CA LEU A 89 11.73 5.00 -3.16
C LEU A 89 12.78 6.07 -3.46
N GLY A 90 13.28 6.12 -4.70
CA GLY A 90 14.24 7.14 -5.13
C GLY A 90 13.68 8.56 -5.01
N ARG A 91 12.37 8.76 -5.26
CA ARG A 91 11.71 10.06 -5.10
C ARG A 91 11.55 10.45 -3.63
N LEU A 92 11.19 9.51 -2.78
CA LEU A 92 11.03 9.74 -1.33
C LEU A 92 12.38 10.10 -0.70
N ALA A 93 13.42 9.33 -0.97
CA ALA A 93 14.78 9.60 -0.47
C ALA A 93 15.38 10.92 -1.01
N ALA A 94 14.99 11.36 -2.22
CA ALA A 94 15.44 12.64 -2.78
C ALA A 94 14.68 13.85 -2.22
N GLY A 95 13.52 13.64 -1.58
CA GLY A 95 12.71 14.68 -0.95
C GLY A 95 13.22 15.13 0.42
N GLU A 96 14.19 14.42 0.99
CA GLU A 96 14.83 14.72 2.28
C GLU A 96 15.95 15.80 2.18
N ALA A 97 16.16 16.41 1.00
CA ALA A 97 17.25 17.35 0.73
C ALA A 97 16.90 18.83 0.94
#